data_AF-A0A3S5DM63-F1
#
_entry.id   AF-A0A3S5DM63-F1
#
_cell.length_a   1.000
_cell.length_b   1.000
_cell.length_c   1.000
_cell.angle_alpha   90.00
_cell.angle_beta   90.00
_cell.angle_gamma   90.00
#
_symmetry.space_group_name_H-M   'P 1'
#
loop_
_entity.id
_entity.type
_entity.pdbx_description
1 polymer ?
#
loop_
_entity_poly.entity_id
_entity_poly.type
_entity_poly.pdbx_seq_one_letter_code
_entity_poly.pdbx_strand_id
1 'polypeptide(L)'
;MVLACLVQWEALKGKAIYRVLLILPYAVPSFISILIFKGLFNQSFGEINMMLSALFGIKPAWFSDPNTARAMVIIVNTWLGYPYMMILCMGLLKAIPDDLYEASAMDGAGPFQNFFKITLPLLIKPLTPLMIASFAFKL
;
A
#
# COMPACT_ATOMS: atom_id res chain seq x y z
N MET A 1 1.78 5.62 3.28
CA MET A 1 2.91 6.47 3.71
C MET A 1 4.23 6.12 3.00
N VAL A 2 4.78 4.91 3.13
CA VAL A 2 6.07 4.53 2.50
C VAL A 2 6.10 4.79 0.99
N LEU A 3 5.13 4.25 0.23
CA LEU A 3 5.03 4.47 -1.22
C LEU A 3 4.88 5.96 -1.58
N ALA A 4 4.19 6.73 -0.74
CA ALA A 4 4.03 8.18 -0.94
C ALA A 4 5.36 8.92 -0.79
N CYS A 5 6.20 8.54 0.19
CA CYS A 5 7.53 9.11 0.36
C CYS A 5 8.43 8.76 -0.84
N LEU A 6 8.45 7.47 -1.24
CA LEU A 6 9.26 7.00 -2.36
C LEU A 6 8.90 7.69 -3.68
N VAL A 7 7.61 7.83 -3.99
CA VAL A 7 7.16 8.45 -5.25
C VAL A 7 7.34 9.98 -5.30
N GLN A 8 7.63 10.61 -4.16
CA GLN A 8 7.94 12.03 -4.08
C GLN A 8 9.44 12.30 -4.02
N TRP A 9 10.24 11.29 -3.69
CA TRP A 9 11.68 11.40 -3.55
C TRP A 9 12.33 11.93 -4.84
N GLU A 10 13.14 12.97 -4.72
CA GLU A 10 13.74 13.65 -5.86
C GLU A 10 14.74 12.77 -6.62
N ALA A 11 15.47 11.92 -5.92
CA ALA A 11 16.41 10.99 -6.53
C ALA A 11 15.74 9.89 -7.38
N LEU A 12 14.43 9.66 -7.19
CA LEU A 12 13.69 8.64 -7.94
C LEU A 12 13.38 9.13 -9.36
N LYS A 13 14.17 8.64 -10.33
CA LYS A 13 13.87 8.82 -11.76
C LYS A 13 12.57 8.10 -12.14
N GLY A 14 11.76 8.72 -12.99
CA GLY A 14 10.51 8.11 -13.47
C GLY A 14 9.36 8.11 -12.45
N LYS A 15 9.44 8.91 -11.38
CA LYS A 15 8.41 8.98 -10.32
C LYS A 15 6.98 9.22 -10.82
N ALA A 16 6.80 9.90 -11.95
CA ALA A 16 5.49 10.08 -12.57
C ALA A 16 4.87 8.76 -13.05
N ILE A 17 5.68 7.87 -13.65
CA ILE A 17 5.23 6.56 -14.15
C ILE A 17 4.85 5.68 -12.95
N TYR A 18 5.71 5.60 -11.94
CA TYR A 18 5.41 4.85 -10.72
C TYR A 18 4.13 5.32 -10.04
N ARG A 19 3.90 6.63 -9.99
CA ARG A 19 2.66 7.21 -9.44
C ARG A 19 1.43 6.70 -10.15
N VAL A 20 1.42 6.73 -11.49
CA VAL A 20 0.27 6.28 -12.28
C VAL A 20 0.03 4.79 -12.05
N LEU A 21 1.08 3.97 -12.18
CA LEU A 21 0.97 2.50 -12.01
C LEU A 21 0.46 2.11 -10.61
N LEU A 22 0.94 2.77 -9.57
CA LEU A 22 0.55 2.47 -8.19
C LEU A 22 -0.89 2.90 -7.85
N ILE A 23 -1.48 3.81 -8.62
CA ILE A 23 -2.88 4.27 -8.44
C ILE A 23 -3.86 3.40 -9.23
N LEU A 24 -3.40 2.64 -10.23
CA LEU A 24 -4.25 1.80 -11.09
C LEU A 24 -5.26 0.90 -10.34
N PRO A 25 -4.90 0.23 -9.22
CA PRO A 25 -5.86 -0.62 -8.50
C PRO A 25 -7.12 0.12 -8.00
N TYR A 26 -7.00 1.43 -7.76
CA TYR A 26 -8.10 2.28 -7.33
C TYR A 26 -8.82 2.95 -8.50
N ALA A 27 -8.18 3.06 -9.67
CA ALA A 27 -8.80 3.58 -10.89
C ALA A 27 -9.81 2.59 -11.50
N VAL A 28 -9.62 1.28 -11.26
CA VAL A 28 -10.52 0.23 -11.72
C VAL A 28 -11.64 0.01 -10.70
N PRO A 29 -12.92 -0.11 -11.12
CA PRO A 29 -14.02 -0.43 -10.22
C PRO A 29 -13.76 -1.69 -9.39
N SER A 30 -13.88 -1.57 -8.07
CA SER A 30 -13.55 -2.64 -7.11
C SER A 30 -14.31 -3.94 -7.36
N PHE A 31 -15.57 -3.85 -7.81
CA PHE A 31 -16.39 -5.02 -8.12
C PHE A 31 -15.72 -5.96 -9.13
N ILE A 32 -15.22 -5.42 -10.24
CA ILE A 32 -14.55 -6.23 -11.29
C ILE A 32 -13.26 -6.82 -10.74
N SER A 33 -12.46 -6.01 -10.03
CA SER A 33 -11.21 -6.46 -9.41
C SER A 33 -11.41 -7.63 -8.44
N ILE A 34 -12.48 -7.60 -7.64
CA ILE A 34 -12.82 -8.67 -6.69
C ILE A 34 -13.19 -9.96 -7.44
N LEU A 35 -13.95 -9.89 -8.53
CA LEU A 35 -14.30 -11.06 -9.34
C LEU A 35 -13.07 -11.68 -10.02
N ILE A 36 -12.16 -10.84 -10.51
CA ILE A 36 -10.88 -11.31 -11.07
C ILE A 36 -10.08 -12.05 -9.99
N PHE A 37 -9.92 -11.45 -8.80
CA PHE A 37 -9.24 -12.13 -7.69
C PHE A 37 -9.92 -13.44 -7.29
N LYS A 38 -11.25 -13.51 -7.28
CA LYS A 38 -11.98 -14.75 -7.03
C LYS A 38 -11.58 -15.86 -8.02
N GLY A 39 -11.38 -15.53 -9.30
CA GLY A 39 -10.87 -16.45 -10.30
C GLY A 39 -9.40 -16.81 -10.09
N LEU A 40 -8.55 -15.82 -9.84
CA LEU A 40 -7.11 -16.01 -9.63
C LEU A 40 -6.79 -16.90 -8.42
N PHE A 41 -7.56 -16.77 -7.34
CA PHE A 41 -7.43 -17.57 -6.12
C PHE A 41 -8.16 -18.93 -6.19
N ASN A 42 -8.73 -19.31 -7.34
CA ASN A 42 -9.40 -20.60 -7.49
C ASN A 42 -8.44 -21.75 -7.13
N GLN A 43 -8.93 -22.72 -6.35
CA GLN A 43 -8.09 -23.78 -5.82
C GLN A 43 -7.59 -24.76 -6.89
N SER A 44 -8.38 -25.00 -7.95
CA SER A 44 -8.10 -26.01 -8.97
C SER A 44 -7.46 -25.44 -10.24
N PHE A 45 -7.91 -24.26 -10.68
CA PHE A 45 -7.52 -23.66 -11.97
C PHE A 45 -6.97 -22.23 -11.84
N GLY A 46 -6.80 -21.71 -10.62
CA GLY A 46 -6.34 -20.34 -10.41
C GLY A 46 -4.84 -20.18 -10.68
N GLU A 47 -4.46 -19.15 -11.43
CA GLU A 47 -3.08 -18.81 -11.76
C GLU A 47 -2.18 -18.67 -10.51
N ILE A 48 -2.72 -18.15 -9.40
CA ILE A 48 -1.97 -18.00 -8.15
C ILE A 48 -1.56 -19.38 -7.61
N ASN A 49 -2.47 -20.35 -7.59
CA ASN A 49 -2.16 -21.70 -7.11
C ASN A 49 -1.28 -22.48 -8.09
N MET A 50 -1.41 -22.24 -9.40
CA MET A 50 -0.51 -22.82 -10.39
C MET A 50 0.92 -22.30 -10.18
N MET A 51 1.10 -20.99 -10.00
CA MET A 51 2.41 -20.38 -9.74
C MET A 51 3.01 -20.85 -8.40
N LEU A 52 2.22 -20.86 -7.31
CA LEU A 52 2.70 -21.33 -6.01
C LEU A 52 3.07 -22.81 -6.02
N SER A 53 2.32 -23.63 -6.75
CA SER A 53 2.65 -25.04 -6.92
C SER A 53 3.94 -25.24 -7.71
N ALA A 54 4.17 -24.42 -8.74
CA ALA A 54 5.38 -24.51 -9.57
C ALA A 54 6.64 -24.04 -8.81
N LEU A 55 6.54 -22.96 -8.02
CA LEU A 55 7.68 -22.38 -7.32
C LEU A 55 7.97 -23.05 -5.97
N PHE A 56 6.93 -23.46 -5.24
CA PHE A 56 7.04 -23.91 -3.85
C PHE A 56 6.40 -25.27 -3.58
N GLY A 57 5.73 -25.89 -4.56
CA GLY A 57 5.05 -27.17 -4.38
C GLY A 57 3.79 -27.12 -3.51
N ILE A 58 3.25 -25.93 -3.23
CA ILE A 58 2.09 -25.75 -2.35
C ILE A 58 0.84 -25.29 -3.11
N LYS A 59 -0.35 -25.66 -2.61
CA LYS A 59 -1.65 -25.19 -3.10
C LYS A 59 -2.55 -24.79 -1.94
N PRO A 60 -2.46 -23.55 -1.44
CA PRO A 60 -3.28 -23.11 -0.33
C PRO A 60 -4.78 -23.20 -0.63
N ALA A 61 -5.55 -23.57 0.39
CA ALA A 61 -6.98 -23.79 0.30
C ALA A 61 -7.78 -22.50 0.53
N TRP A 62 -7.59 -21.49 -0.33
CA TRP A 62 -8.10 -20.12 -0.18
C TRP A 62 -9.60 -19.95 0.14
N PHE A 63 -10.45 -20.91 -0.23
CA PHE A 63 -11.90 -20.87 0.04
C PHE A 63 -12.38 -21.91 1.05
N SER A 64 -11.54 -22.86 1.45
CA SER A 64 -11.94 -23.99 2.30
C SER A 64 -11.31 -23.93 3.69
N ASP A 65 -10.09 -23.41 3.81
CA ASP A 65 -9.42 -23.23 5.08
C ASP A 65 -9.63 -21.80 5.63
N PRO A 66 -10.12 -21.63 6.87
CA PRO A 66 -10.41 -20.31 7.44
C PRO A 66 -9.20 -19.38 7.57
N ASN A 67 -7.98 -19.90 7.71
CA ASN A 67 -6.78 -19.07 7.87
C ASN A 67 -6.34 -18.49 6.52
N THR A 68 -6.25 -19.33 5.50
CA THR A 68 -5.91 -18.90 4.13
C THR A 68 -7.01 -18.04 3.51
N ALA A 69 -8.28 -18.30 3.80
CA ALA A 69 -9.39 -17.43 3.39
C ALA A 69 -9.26 -16.02 3.98
N ARG A 70 -8.98 -15.91 5.29
CA ARG A 70 -8.72 -14.60 5.93
C ARG A 70 -7.51 -13.90 5.31
N ALA A 71 -6.42 -14.63 5.06
CA ALA A 71 -5.24 -14.06 4.41
C ALA A 71 -5.57 -13.53 3.01
N MET A 72 -6.32 -14.27 2.19
CA MET A 72 -6.78 -13.82 0.87
C MET A 72 -7.59 -12.53 0.96
N VAL A 73 -8.56 -12.45 1.87
CA VAL A 73 -9.38 -11.24 2.05
C VAL A 73 -8.50 -10.04 2.44
N ILE A 74 -7.55 -10.23 3.36
CA ILE A 74 -6.62 -9.16 3.77
C ILE A 74 -5.75 -8.69 2.60
N ILE A 75 -5.23 -9.62 1.78
CA ILE A 75 -4.41 -9.29 0.61
C ILE A 75 -5.22 -8.45 -0.39
N VAL A 76 -6.42 -8.91 -0.76
CA VAL A 76 -7.27 -8.21 -1.74
C VAL A 76 -7.72 -6.85 -1.20
N ASN A 77 -8.11 -6.77 0.07
CA ASN A 77 -8.51 -5.52 0.71
C ASN A 77 -7.34 -4.52 0.78
N THR A 78 -6.12 -5.01 1.06
CA THR A 78 -4.90 -4.19 1.03
C THR A 78 -4.60 -3.69 -0.38
N TRP A 79 -4.71 -4.55 -1.40
CA TRP A 79 -4.50 -4.19 -2.80
C TRP A 79 -5.47 -3.09 -3.26
N LEU A 80 -6.75 -3.18 -2.87
CA LEU A 80 -7.76 -2.16 -3.16
C LEU A 80 -7.56 -0.87 -2.36
N GLY A 81 -7.12 -0.98 -1.11
CA GLY A 81 -7.09 0.12 -0.15
C GLY A 81 -5.79 0.92 -0.10
N TYR A 82 -4.65 0.33 -0.47
CA TYR A 82 -3.36 1.03 -0.36
C TYR A 82 -3.28 2.30 -1.23
N PRO A 83 -3.86 2.38 -2.46
CA PRO A 83 -3.72 3.58 -3.27
C PRO A 83 -4.44 4.78 -2.65
N TYR A 84 -5.60 4.56 -2.03
CA TYR A 84 -6.31 5.60 -1.26
C TYR A 84 -5.41 6.17 -0.15
N MET A 85 -4.82 5.30 0.68
CA MET A 85 -3.90 5.74 1.73
C MET A 85 -2.62 6.39 1.18
N MET A 86 -2.14 5.94 0.03
CA MET A 86 -1.01 6.54 -0.66
C MET A 86 -1.33 7.97 -1.11
N ILE A 87 -2.46 8.19 -1.79
CA ILE A 87 -2.89 9.52 -2.27
C ILE A 87 -3.07 10.48 -1.09
N LEU A 88 -3.71 10.03 -0.01
CA LEU A 88 -3.85 10.83 1.21
C LEU A 88 -2.49 11.23 1.79
N CYS A 89 -1.59 10.26 1.98
CA CYS A 89 -0.25 10.55 2.47
C CYS A 89 0.51 11.48 1.52
N MET A 90 0.33 11.36 0.21
CA MET A 90 0.99 12.23 -0.75
C MET A 90 0.56 13.69 -0.59
N GLY A 91 -0.73 13.95 -0.35
CA GLY A 91 -1.22 15.29 -0.06
C GLY A 91 -0.72 15.81 1.29
N LEU A 92 -0.78 14.99 2.34
CA LEU A 92 -0.32 15.38 3.68
C LEU A 92 1.18 15.65 3.76
N LEU A 93 2.01 14.91 3.00
CA LEU A 93 3.45 15.14 2.92
C LEU A 93 3.80 16.55 2.43
N LYS A 94 2.96 17.14 1.57
CA LYS A 94 3.16 18.51 1.08
C LYS A 94 2.94 19.59 2.14
N ALA A 95 2.33 19.24 3.26
CA ALA A 95 2.17 20.16 4.38
C ALA A 95 3.40 20.19 5.30
N ILE A 96 4.37 19.27 5.13
CA ILE A 96 5.62 19.27 5.90
C ILE A 96 6.58 20.23 5.21
N PRO A 97 7.02 21.31 5.88
CA PRO A 97 8.02 22.24 5.35
C PRO A 97 9.35 21.54 5.00
N ASP A 98 9.97 21.94 3.89
CA ASP A 98 11.23 21.35 3.42
C ASP A 98 12.43 21.73 4.31
N ASP A 99 12.36 22.85 5.03
CA ASP A 99 13.38 23.34 5.98
C ASP A 99 13.67 22.35 7.11
N LEU A 100 12.69 21.54 7.53
CA LEU A 100 12.87 20.47 8.51
C LEU A 100 13.81 19.37 7.98
N TYR A 101 13.75 19.06 6.68
CA TYR A 101 14.62 18.06 6.06
C TYR A 101 16.00 18.64 5.73
N GLU A 102 16.09 19.95 5.45
CA GLU A 102 17.37 20.64 5.29
C GLU A 102 18.12 20.72 6.63
N ALA A 103 17.43 21.12 7.71
CA ALA A 103 17.99 21.16 9.06
C ALA A 103 18.49 19.77 9.50
N SER A 104 17.69 18.73 9.26
CA SER A 104 18.11 17.38 9.61
C SER A 104 19.28 16.87 8.77
N ALA A 105 19.40 17.30 7.51
CA ALA A 105 20.57 17.00 6.68
C ALA A 105 21.84 17.67 7.24
N MET A 106 21.74 18.88 7.78
CA MET A 106 22.85 19.56 8.48
C MET A 106 23.28 18.81 9.75
N ASP A 107 22.32 18.21 10.45
CA ASP A 107 22.55 17.33 11.62
C ASP A 107 23.04 15.91 11.23
N GLY A 108 23.23 15.63 9.93
CA GLY A 108 23.71 14.34 9.43
C GLY A 108 22.65 13.23 9.41
N ALA A 109 21.36 13.59 9.45
CA ALA A 109 20.28 12.61 9.50
C ALA A 109 20.07 11.89 8.16
N GLY A 110 20.02 10.56 8.21
CA GLY A 110 19.75 9.73 7.04
C GLY A 110 18.25 9.59 6.70
N PRO A 111 17.90 9.00 5.53
CA PRO A 111 16.50 8.83 5.10
C PRO A 111 15.62 8.08 6.11
N PHE A 112 16.16 7.04 6.76
CA PHE A 112 15.43 6.30 7.79
C PHE A 112 15.18 7.14 9.04
N GLN A 113 16.16 7.94 9.45
CA GLN A 113 16.01 8.83 10.61
C GLN A 113 14.96 9.91 10.31
N ASN A 114 15.02 10.54 9.13
CA ASN A 114 14.01 11.49 8.67
C ASN A 114 12.61 10.89 8.67
N PHE A 115 12.45 9.67 8.16
CA PHE A 115 11.15 9.00 8.15
C PHE A 115 10.58 8.80 9.56
N PHE A 116 11.35 8.26 10.50
CA PHE A 116 10.85 7.94 11.85
C PHE A 116 10.80 9.14 12.80
N LYS A 117 11.64 10.16 12.61
CA LYS A 117 11.75 11.32 13.51
C LYS A 117 10.98 12.54 13.04
N ILE A 118 10.79 12.71 11.73
CA ILE A 118 10.12 13.89 11.15
C ILE A 118 8.81 13.44 10.48
N THR A 119 8.92 12.63 9.44
CA THR A 119 7.77 12.32 8.57
C THR A 119 6.64 11.58 9.29
N LEU A 120 6.95 10.47 9.98
CA LEU A 120 5.97 9.64 10.65
C LEU A 120 5.26 10.41 11.79
N PRO A 121 5.96 11.05 12.75
CA PRO A 121 5.31 11.80 13.83
C PRO A 121 4.41 12.94 13.34
N LEU A 122 4.85 13.68 12.32
CA LEU A 122 4.08 14.79 11.76
C LEU A 122 2.85 14.32 10.98
N LEU A 123 2.93 13.16 10.30
CA LEU A 123 1.81 12.60 9.57
C LEU A 123 0.79 11.89 10.45
N ILE A 124 1.18 11.28 11.58
CA ILE A 124 0.24 10.53 12.44
C ILE A 124 -0.92 11.42 12.90
N LYS A 125 -0.65 12.67 13.28
CA LYS A 125 -1.67 13.61 13.80
C LYS A 125 -2.83 13.84 12.79
N PRO A 126 -2.59 14.25 11.53
CA PRO A 126 -3.66 14.37 10.54
C PRO A 126 -4.16 13.01 10.01
N LEU A 127 -3.36 11.94 10.06
CA LEU A 127 -3.74 10.63 9.54
C LEU A 127 -4.67 9.85 10.49
N THR A 128 -4.60 10.09 11.79
CA THR A 128 -5.39 9.36 12.82
C THR A 128 -6.91 9.38 12.56
N PRO A 129 -7.58 10.53 12.36
CA PRO A 129 -9.02 10.53 12.07
C PRO A 129 -9.35 9.82 10.74
N LEU A 130 -8.47 9.91 9.73
CA LEU A 130 -8.65 9.23 8.45
C LEU A 130 -8.52 7.71 8.59
N MET A 131 -7.63 7.23 9.46
CA MET A 131 -7.52 5.81 9.78
C MET A 131 -8.77 5.29 10.49
N ILE A 132 -9.33 6.07 11.42
CA ILE A 132 -10.59 5.73 12.10
C ILE A 132 -11.75 5.66 11.08
N ALA A 133 -11.86 6.66 10.19
CA ALA A 133 -12.86 6.65 9.13
C ALA A 133 -12.70 5.44 8.19
N SER A 134 -11.46 5.12 7.80
CA SER A 134 -11.18 3.94 6.97
C SER A 134 -11.46 2.64 7.71
N PHE A 135 -11.31 2.58 9.03
CA PHE A 135 -11.68 1.42 9.83
C PHE A 135 -13.20 1.25 9.87
N ALA A 136 -13.94 2.34 10.13
CA ALA A 136 -15.40 2.35 10.12
C ALA A 136 -15.99 1.94 8.76
N PHE A 137 -15.36 2.31 7.65
CA PHE A 137 -15.79 1.91 6.31
C PHE A 137 -15.57 0.40 6.02
N LYS A 138 -14.62 -0.23 6.70
CA LYS A 138 -14.23 -1.63 6.49
C LYS A 138 -14.87 -2.61 7.49
N LEU A 139 -15.56 -2.09 8.50
CA LEU A 139 -16.41 -2.83 9.44
C LEU A 139 -17.63 -3.38 8.71
#